data_AF-A0A1Q6A0T6-F1
#
_entry.id   AF-A0A1Q6A0T6-F1
#
_cell.length_a   1.000
_cell.length_b   1.000
_cell.length_c   1.000
_cell.angle_alpha   90.00
_cell.angle_beta   90.00
_cell.angle_gamma   90.00
#
_symmetry.space_group_name_H-M   'P 1'
#
loop_
_entity.id
_entity.type
_entity.pdbx_description
1 polymer ?
#
loop_
_entity_poly.entity_id
_entity_poly.type
_entity_poly.pdbx_seq_one_letter_code
_entity_poly.pdbx_strand_id
1 'polypeptide(L)'
;MNFKKIFAAGTAGTAVMTLFSYAVTKAAKSNYLEPSILGQLLNRVTPLEKQTAMVTGWASHLGIGILFTGAYDKYLQLKKTRPTLANALLMGSLGGLTGIAIWQATFKAHPNPPGVNLKNFYKQLFIAHLIFGAAVALTYEADDMEIVNPDPFYQETDYIFI
;
A
#
# COMPACT_ATOMS: atom_id res chain seq x y z
N MET A 1 -10.31 -15.59 -1.62
CA MET A 1 -9.08 -14.81 -1.36
C MET A 1 -7.89 -15.53 -1.94
N ASN A 2 -7.19 -14.91 -2.89
CA ASN A 2 -5.96 -15.45 -3.46
C ASN A 2 -4.77 -14.82 -2.72
N PHE A 3 -4.20 -15.55 -1.76
CA PHE A 3 -3.12 -15.05 -0.90
C PHE A 3 -1.86 -14.67 -1.67
N LYS A 4 -1.54 -15.38 -2.76
CA LYS A 4 -0.37 -15.05 -3.60
C LYS A 4 -0.55 -13.70 -4.28
N LYS A 5 -1.73 -13.46 -4.89
CA LYS A 5 -2.08 -12.16 -5.50
C LYS A 5 -2.04 -11.02 -4.49
N ILE A 6 -2.66 -11.22 -3.33
CA ILE A 6 -2.69 -10.21 -2.26
C ILE A 6 -1.27 -9.85 -1.80
N PHE A 7 -0.43 -10.86 -1.60
CA PHE A 7 0.95 -10.65 -1.15
C PHE A 7 1.79 -9.93 -2.21
N ALA A 8 1.72 -10.38 -3.47
CA ALA A 8 2.47 -9.78 -4.58
C ALA A 8 2.04 -8.32 -4.82
N ALA A 9 0.73 -8.09 -4.98
CA ALA A 9 0.19 -6.75 -5.21
C ALA A 9 0.38 -5.82 -4.01
N GLY A 10 0.23 -6.32 -2.78
CA GLY A 10 0.47 -5.53 -1.58
C GLY A 10 1.92 -5.12 -1.42
N THR A 11 2.85 -6.01 -1.75
CA THR A 11 4.28 -5.71 -1.76
C THR A 11 4.62 -4.70 -2.86
N ALA A 12 4.14 -4.93 -4.09
CA ALA A 12 4.38 -4.04 -5.23
C ALA A 12 3.80 -2.64 -4.97
N GLY A 13 2.54 -2.56 -4.54
CA GLY A 13 1.89 -1.31 -4.18
C GLY A 13 2.65 -0.57 -3.08
N THR A 14 3.08 -1.27 -2.04
CA THR A 14 3.87 -0.68 -0.94
C THR A 14 5.20 -0.14 -1.43
N ALA A 15 5.92 -0.88 -2.28
CA ALA A 15 7.19 -0.46 -2.84
C ALA A 15 7.03 0.81 -3.70
N VAL A 16 6.04 0.85 -4.59
CA VAL A 16 5.81 1.99 -5.49
C VAL A 16 5.38 3.25 -4.70
N MET A 17 4.47 3.12 -3.73
CA MET A 17 4.11 4.27 -2.89
C MET A 17 5.28 4.76 -2.04
N THR A 18 6.12 3.85 -1.53
CA THR A 18 7.30 4.21 -0.75
C THR A 18 8.32 4.93 -1.63
N LEU A 19 8.52 4.49 -2.86
CA LEU A 19 9.39 5.16 -3.84
C LEU A 19 8.92 6.59 -4.10
N PHE A 20 7.61 6.81 -4.22
CA PHE A 20 7.03 8.15 -4.29
C PHE A 20 7.36 8.97 -3.04
N SER A 21 7.13 8.43 -1.84
CA SER A 21 7.45 9.11 -0.57
C SER A 21 8.94 9.46 -0.44
N TYR A 22 9.83 8.63 -1.00
CA TYR A 22 11.27 8.93 -1.12
C TYR A 22 11.53 10.15 -2.01
N ALA A 23 10.89 10.22 -3.18
CA ALA A 23 11.02 11.36 -4.08
C ALA A 23 10.53 12.65 -3.41
N VAL A 24 9.37 12.61 -2.74
CA VAL A 24 8.81 13.77 -2.01
C VAL A 24 9.72 14.17 -0.84
N THR A 25 10.23 13.21 -0.07
CA THR A 25 11.16 13.45 1.05
C THR A 25 12.42 14.18 0.58
N LYS A 26 13.00 13.74 -0.55
CA LYS A 26 14.19 14.37 -1.14
C LYS A 26 13.89 15.78 -1.64
N ALA A 27 12.77 15.97 -2.34
CA ALA A 27 12.38 17.27 -2.89
C ALA A 27 12.07 18.30 -1.79
N ALA A 28 11.35 17.87 -0.74
CA ALA A 28 10.95 18.74 0.36
C ALA A 28 12.01 18.89 1.47
N LYS A 29 13.15 18.17 1.37
CA LYS A 29 14.20 18.09 2.39
C LYS A 29 13.64 17.82 3.80
N SER A 30 12.59 17.00 3.88
CA SER A 30 11.80 16.73 5.08
C SER A 30 11.44 15.26 5.11
N ASN A 31 11.57 14.59 6.25
CA ASN A 31 11.28 13.17 6.36
C ASN A 31 9.76 12.90 6.31
N TYR A 32 9.30 12.34 5.19
CA TYR A 32 7.93 11.85 5.02
C TYR A 32 7.86 10.34 4.80
N LEU A 33 8.96 9.62 5.01
CA LEU A 33 9.01 8.17 4.85
C LEU A 33 8.24 7.49 5.98
N GLU A 34 7.11 6.89 5.62
CA GLU A 34 6.22 6.15 6.50
C GLU A 34 6.95 5.09 7.35
N PRO A 35 7.77 4.18 6.79
CA PRO A 35 8.48 3.18 7.60
C PRO A 35 9.47 3.82 8.58
N SER A 36 10.10 4.95 8.21
CA SER A 36 11.01 5.68 9.10
C SER A 36 10.26 6.30 10.29
N ILE A 37 9.11 6.93 10.03
CA ILE A 37 8.30 7.57 11.05
C ILE A 37 7.70 6.51 11.99
N LEU A 38 7.23 5.38 11.46
CA LEU A 38 6.73 4.25 12.27
C LEU A 38 7.81 3.72 13.21
N GLY A 39 9.03 3.50 12.71
CA GLY A 39 10.15 3.07 13.54
C GLY A 39 10.49 4.09 14.64
N GLN A 40 10.44 5.38 14.33
CA GLN A 40 10.66 6.44 15.31
C GLN A 40 9.58 6.51 16.38
N LEU A 41 8.30 6.40 16.01
CA LEU A 41 7.20 6.35 16.97
C LEU A 41 7.42 5.19 17.95
N LEU A 42 7.65 3.97 17.44
CA LEU A 42 7.85 2.82 18.31
C LEU A 42 9.06 2.98 19.23
N ASN A 43 10.19 3.43 18.69
CA ASN A 43 11.43 3.65 19.45
C ASN A 43 11.29 4.67 20.59
N ARG A 44 10.33 5.61 20.48
CA ARG A 44 10.08 6.63 21.51
C ARG A 44 9.14 6.18 22.62
N VAL A 45 8.44 5.06 22.45
CA VAL A 45 7.66 4.40 23.52
C VAL A 45 8.49 3.31 24.20
N THR A 46 9.21 2.54 23.41
CA THR A 46 10.08 1.47 23.88
C THR A 46 11.43 1.65 23.19
N PRO A 47 12.50 1.97 23.94
CA PRO A 47 13.83 2.10 23.36
C PRO A 47 14.23 0.80 22.66
N LEU A 48 14.41 0.88 21.35
CA LEU A 48 14.84 -0.21 20.48
C LEU A 48 16.23 0.12 19.93
N GLU A 49 17.00 -0.93 19.64
CA GLU A 49 18.17 -0.76 18.80
C GLU A 49 17.77 -0.17 17.44
N LYS A 50 18.65 0.65 16.86
CA LYS A 50 18.40 1.36 15.60
C LYS A 50 17.94 0.43 14.48
N GLN A 51 18.57 -0.74 14.36
CA GLN A 51 18.21 -1.73 13.36
C GLN A 51 16.83 -2.32 13.61
N THR A 52 16.49 -2.65 14.84
CA THR A 52 15.17 -3.15 15.24
C THR A 52 14.08 -2.14 14.94
N ALA A 53 14.26 -0.86 15.32
CA ALA A 53 13.30 0.20 15.00
C ALA A 53 13.07 0.35 13.48
N MET A 54 14.14 0.26 12.69
CA MET A 54 14.07 0.30 11.22
C MET A 54 13.31 -0.90 10.67
N VAL A 55 13.67 -2.12 11.08
CA VAL A 55 13.02 -3.36 10.62
C VAL A 55 11.55 -3.37 11.00
N THR A 56 11.20 -3.00 12.23
CA THR A 56 9.81 -2.96 12.66
C THR A 56 9.01 -1.91 11.89
N GLY A 57 9.57 -0.73 11.64
CA GLY A 57 8.92 0.30 10.82
C GLY A 57 8.59 -0.21 9.40
N TRP A 58 9.55 -0.88 8.76
CA TRP A 58 9.34 -1.51 7.45
C TRP A 58 8.34 -2.67 7.49
N ALA A 59 8.45 -3.56 8.47
CA ALA A 59 7.56 -4.70 8.63
C ALA A 59 6.11 -4.24 8.87
N SER A 60 5.90 -3.23 9.72
CA SER A 60 4.59 -2.62 9.92
C SER A 60 4.05 -2.00 8.65
N HIS A 61 4.88 -1.28 7.89
CA HIS A 61 4.44 -0.64 6.65
C HIS A 61 4.02 -1.67 5.57
N LEU A 62 4.86 -2.68 5.34
CA LEU A 62 4.55 -3.79 4.42
C LEU A 62 3.30 -4.56 4.87
N GLY A 63 3.20 -4.86 6.17
CA GLY A 63 2.04 -5.55 6.74
C GLY A 63 0.74 -4.77 6.50
N ILE A 64 0.75 -3.46 6.74
CA ILE A 64 -0.43 -2.60 6.50
C ILE A 64 -0.78 -2.56 5.00
N GLY A 65 0.21 -2.47 4.10
CA GLY A 65 -0.03 -2.50 2.66
C GLY A 65 -0.66 -3.83 2.20
N ILE A 66 -0.21 -4.95 2.73
CA ILE A 66 -0.83 -6.27 2.48
C ILE A 66 -2.26 -6.31 3.04
N LEU A 67 -2.51 -5.76 4.23
CA LEU A 67 -3.85 -5.68 4.82
C LEU A 67 -4.81 -4.83 3.96
N PHE A 68 -4.38 -3.67 3.48
CA PHE A 68 -5.17 -2.83 2.58
C PHE A 68 -5.47 -3.53 1.25
N THR A 69 -4.50 -4.28 0.72
CA THR A 69 -4.71 -5.11 -0.49
C THR A 69 -5.71 -6.24 -0.22
N GLY A 70 -5.66 -6.88 0.94
CA GLY A 70 -6.66 -7.88 1.35
C GLY A 70 -8.07 -7.29 1.46
N ALA A 71 -8.20 -6.07 1.97
CA ALA A 71 -9.48 -5.36 1.98
C ALA A 71 -9.98 -5.05 0.56
N TYR A 72 -9.07 -4.70 -0.36
CA TYR A 72 -9.40 -4.52 -1.78
C TYR A 72 -9.87 -5.83 -2.43
N ASP A 73 -9.14 -6.93 -2.25
CA ASP A 73 -9.50 -8.26 -2.74
C ASP A 73 -10.91 -8.67 -2.25
N LYS A 74 -11.19 -8.41 -0.97
CA LYS A 74 -12.50 -8.68 -0.37
C LYS A 74 -13.58 -7.81 -0.99
N TYR A 75 -13.31 -6.54 -1.25
CA TYR A 75 -14.22 -5.63 -1.95
C TYR A 75 -14.57 -6.16 -3.35
N LEU A 76 -13.56 -6.56 -4.13
CA LEU A 76 -13.76 -7.11 -5.48
C LEU A 76 -14.66 -8.36 -5.46
N GLN A 77 -14.42 -9.27 -4.50
CA GLN A 77 -15.24 -10.48 -4.32
C GLN A 77 -16.68 -10.17 -3.94
N LEU A 78 -16.89 -9.27 -2.97
CA LEU A 78 -18.22 -8.91 -2.49
C LEU A 78 -19.05 -8.19 -3.55
N LYS A 79 -18.41 -7.34 -4.35
CA LYS A 79 -19.06 -6.60 -5.45
C LYS A 79 -19.10 -7.38 -6.76
N LYS A 80 -18.48 -8.56 -6.82
CA LYS A 80 -18.31 -9.37 -8.04
C LYS A 80 -17.80 -8.52 -9.21
N THR A 81 -16.81 -7.67 -8.94
CA THR A 81 -16.26 -6.71 -9.90
C THR A 81 -14.79 -7.01 -10.22
N ARG A 82 -14.33 -6.51 -11.36
CA ARG A 82 -12.95 -6.63 -11.83
C ARG A 82 -12.01 -5.59 -11.18
N PRO A 83 -10.69 -5.86 -11.11
CA PRO A 83 -9.68 -4.96 -10.57
C PRO A 83 -9.39 -3.77 -11.50
N THR A 84 -10.39 -2.95 -11.79
CA THR A 84 -10.22 -1.76 -12.64
C THR A 84 -9.46 -0.65 -11.92
N LEU A 85 -8.76 0.20 -12.68
CA LEU A 85 -8.09 1.39 -12.14
C LEU A 85 -9.05 2.27 -11.32
N ALA A 86 -10.32 2.41 -11.74
CA ALA A 86 -11.32 3.17 -11.02
C ALA A 86 -11.62 2.59 -9.62
N ASN A 87 -11.81 1.27 -9.52
CA ASN A 87 -12.01 0.58 -8.25
C ASN A 87 -10.77 0.70 -7.35
N ALA A 88 -9.58 0.62 -7.94
CA ALA A 88 -8.34 0.72 -7.20
C ALA A 88 -8.05 2.15 -6.70
N LEU A 89 -8.38 3.18 -7.48
CA LEU A 89 -8.29 4.58 -7.05
C LEU A 89 -9.32 4.92 -5.98
N LEU A 90 -10.53 4.38 -6.07
CA LEU A 90 -11.53 4.50 -5.00
C LEU A 90 -10.99 3.90 -3.70
N MET A 91 -10.46 2.68 -3.78
CA MET A 91 -9.93 1.97 -2.61
C MET A 91 -8.64 2.59 -2.09
N GLY A 92 -7.78 3.12 -2.97
CA GLY A 92 -6.64 3.95 -2.61
C GLY A 92 -7.06 5.24 -1.91
N SER A 93 -8.13 5.90 -2.36
CA SER A 93 -8.67 7.08 -1.69
C SER A 93 -9.18 6.75 -0.29
N LEU A 94 -9.98 5.68 -0.16
CA LEU A 94 -10.49 5.22 1.14
C LEU A 94 -9.34 4.79 2.07
N GLY A 95 -8.35 4.08 1.55
CA GLY A 95 -7.14 3.70 2.27
C GLY A 95 -6.32 4.90 2.71
N GLY A 96 -6.17 5.91 1.85
CA GLY A 96 -5.46 7.16 2.16
C GLY A 96 -6.15 7.96 3.26
N LEU A 97 -7.47 8.10 3.20
CA LEU A 97 -8.26 8.77 4.26
C LEU A 97 -8.19 7.99 5.58
N THR A 98 -8.31 6.66 5.51
CA THR A 98 -8.18 5.77 6.68
C THR A 98 -6.79 5.87 7.29
N GLY A 99 -5.75 5.86 6.45
CA GLY A 99 -4.36 6.05 6.85
C GLY A 99 -4.16 7.40 7.54
N ILE A 100 -4.66 8.49 6.96
CA ILE A 100 -4.60 9.82 7.60
C ILE A 100 -5.27 9.81 8.97
N ALA A 101 -6.47 9.22 9.09
CA ALA A 101 -7.17 9.13 10.37
C ALA A 101 -6.38 8.33 11.41
N ILE A 102 -5.80 7.19 11.01
CA ILE A 102 -4.93 6.37 11.88
C ILE A 102 -3.71 7.18 12.32
N TRP A 103 -3.00 7.81 11.39
CA TRP A 103 -1.84 8.64 11.70
C TRP A 103 -2.18 9.80 12.63
N GLN A 104 -3.30 10.49 12.40
CA GLN A 104 -3.77 11.54 13.30
C GLN A 104 -4.02 11.02 14.71
N ALA A 105 -4.69 9.87 14.84
CA ALA A 105 -4.93 9.23 16.13
C ALA A 105 -3.60 8.84 16.80
N THR A 106 -2.68 8.21 16.06
CA THR A 106 -1.36 7.82 16.55
C THR A 106 -0.55 9.02 17.03
N PHE A 107 -0.41 10.07 16.22
CA PHE A 107 0.34 11.27 16.59
C PHE A 107 -0.27 11.98 17.81
N LYS A 108 -1.60 11.99 17.94
CA LYS A 108 -2.31 12.59 19.08
C LYS A 108 -2.18 11.77 20.37
N ALA A 109 -2.23 10.45 20.27
CA ALA A 109 -2.18 9.55 21.43
C ALA A 109 -0.74 9.28 21.90
N HIS A 110 0.25 9.48 21.03
CA HIS A 110 1.64 9.19 21.35
C HIS A 110 2.20 10.21 22.37
N PRO A 111 2.91 9.76 23.42
CA PRO A 111 3.39 10.66 24.49
C PRO A 111 4.49 11.63 24.04
N ASN A 112 5.29 11.24 23.03
CA ASN A 112 6.39 12.06 22.49
C ASN A 112 6.54 11.90 20.96
N PRO A 113 5.59 12.39 20.14
CA PRO A 113 5.60 12.15 18.69
C PRO A 113 6.80 12.82 18.00
N PRO A 114 7.34 12.25 16.91
CA PRO A 114 8.39 12.89 16.12
C PRO A 114 7.93 14.20 15.49
N GLY A 115 8.85 15.15 15.37
CA GLY A 115 8.62 16.42 14.72
C GLY A 115 8.48 16.22 13.21
N VAL A 116 7.25 16.12 12.73
CA VAL A 116 6.91 15.97 11.31
C VAL A 116 5.99 17.13 10.92
N ASN A 117 6.18 17.71 9.74
CA ASN A 117 5.21 18.65 9.18
C ASN A 117 3.94 17.88 8.78
N LEU A 118 3.02 17.70 9.73
CA LEU A 118 1.84 16.85 9.57
C LEU A 118 0.95 17.27 8.40
N LYS A 119 0.83 18.57 8.13
CA LYS A 119 0.05 19.09 7.00
C LYS A 119 0.58 18.57 5.67
N ASN A 120 1.89 18.66 5.44
CA ASN A 120 2.50 18.18 4.21
C ASN A 120 2.58 16.65 4.16
N PHE A 121 2.83 16.03 5.31
CA PHE A 121 2.82 14.57 5.44
C PHE A 121 1.45 13.98 5.06
N TYR A 122 0.33 14.52 5.53
CA TYR A 122 -1.00 14.02 5.17
C TYR A 122 -1.35 14.24 3.70
N LYS A 123 -0.94 15.38 3.12
CA LYS A 123 -1.13 15.64 1.69
C LYS A 123 -0.41 14.61 0.82
N GLN A 124 0.87 14.38 1.07
CA GLN A 124 1.64 13.41 0.30
C GLN A 124 1.15 11.99 0.56
N LEU A 125 0.77 11.66 1.80
CA LEU A 125 0.25 10.35 2.18
C LEU A 125 -1.00 9.97 1.39
N PHE A 126 -1.91 10.92 1.17
CA PHE A 126 -3.10 10.68 0.34
C PHE A 126 -2.72 10.33 -1.11
N ILE A 127 -1.80 11.09 -1.71
CA ILE A 127 -1.32 10.85 -3.08
C ILE A 127 -0.59 9.51 -3.16
N ALA A 128 0.24 9.19 -2.16
CA ALA A 128 0.93 7.91 -2.05
C ALA A 128 -0.07 6.73 -2.06
N HIS A 129 -1.23 6.87 -1.42
CA HIS A 129 -2.26 5.83 -1.43
C HIS A 129 -3.02 5.71 -2.75
N LEU A 130 -3.14 6.78 -3.54
CA LEU A 130 -3.65 6.69 -4.92
C LEU A 130 -2.67 5.90 -5.79
N ILE A 131 -1.37 6.19 -5.66
CA ILE A 131 -0.30 5.47 -6.36
C ILE A 131 -0.26 4.00 -5.94
N PHE A 132 -0.40 3.71 -4.64
CA PHE A 132 -0.55 2.37 -4.11
C PHE A 132 -1.72 1.63 -4.79
N GLY A 133 -2.90 2.25 -4.82
CA GLY A 133 -4.09 1.65 -5.44
C GLY A 133 -3.87 1.34 -6.92
N ALA A 134 -3.29 2.27 -7.68
CA ALA A 134 -2.97 2.06 -9.08
C ALA A 134 -1.97 0.91 -9.29
N ALA A 135 -0.90 0.85 -8.49
CA ALA A 135 0.09 -0.23 -8.57
C ALA A 135 -0.49 -1.61 -8.22
N VAL A 136 -1.40 -1.66 -7.23
CA VAL A 136 -2.14 -2.88 -6.89
C VAL A 136 -3.01 -3.33 -8.07
N ALA A 137 -3.74 -2.41 -8.71
CA ALA A 137 -4.57 -2.73 -9.88
C ALA A 137 -3.75 -3.36 -11.02
N LEU A 138 -2.64 -2.71 -11.36
CA LEU A 138 -1.74 -3.17 -12.42
C LEU A 138 -1.14 -4.55 -12.11
N THR A 139 -0.83 -4.82 -10.84
CA THR A 139 -0.31 -6.14 -10.44
C THR A 139 -1.38 -7.23 -10.53
N TYR A 140 -2.62 -6.91 -10.15
CA TYR A 140 -3.77 -7.82 -10.33
C TYR A 140 -4.03 -8.11 -11.82
N GLU A 141 -4.00 -7.08 -12.66
CA GLU A 141 -4.22 -7.21 -14.10
C GLU A 141 -3.09 -8.02 -14.78
N ALA A 142 -1.83 -7.79 -14.38
CA ALA A 142 -0.70 -8.56 -14.90
C ALA A 142 -0.78 -10.07 -14.56
N ASP A 143 -1.17 -10.41 -13.33
CA ASP A 143 -1.36 -11.81 -12.92
C ASP A 143 -2.58 -12.44 -13.63
N ASP A 144 -3.67 -11.69 -13.82
CA ASP A 144 -4.82 -12.15 -14.61
C ASP A 144 -4.44 -12.43 -16.08
N MET A 145 -3.52 -11.65 -16.67
CA MET A 145 -2.99 -11.90 -18.02
C MET A 145 -2.10 -13.15 -18.09
N GLU A 146 -1.34 -13.45 -17.04
CA GLU A 146 -0.53 -14.69 -16.96
C GLU A 146 -1.43 -15.94 -16.95
N ILE A 147 -2.61 -15.86 -16.34
CA ILE A 147 -3.61 -16.94 -16.33
C ILE A 147 -4.29 -17.12 -17.70
N VAL A 148 -4.48 -16.04 -18.46
CA VAL A 148 -5.14 -16.06 -19.80
C VAL A 148 -4.17 -16.44 -20.92
N ASN A 149 -2.87 -16.57 -20.63
CA ASN A 149 -1.89 -17.11 -21.57
C ASN A 149 -1.46 -18.54 -21.16
N PRO A 150 -2.37 -19.54 -21.18
CA PRO A 150 -2.00 -20.90 -20.85
C PRO A 150 -1.24 -21.48 -22.04
N ASP A 151 0.00 -21.96 -21.81
CA ASP A 151 0.81 -22.86 -22.67
C ASP A 151 0.80 -22.62 -24.20
N PRO A 152 1.94 -22.61 -24.91
CA PRO A 152 1.98 -22.52 -26.38
C PRO A 152 1.27 -23.68 -27.13
N PHE A 153 0.60 -24.58 -26.42
CA PHE A 153 -0.15 -25.72 -26.92
C PHE A 153 -1.69 -25.54 -26.91
N TYR A 154 -2.24 -24.43 -26.44
CA TYR A 154 -3.69 -24.17 -26.56
C TYR A 154 -4.04 -23.55 -27.93
N GLN A 155 -4.86 -24.25 -28.71
CA GLN A 155 -5.38 -23.80 -30.00
C GLN A 155 -6.62 -22.91 -29.82
N GLU A 156 -6.79 -21.95 -30.74
CA GLU A 156 -7.83 -20.89 -30.80
C GLU A 156 -9.30 -21.37 -30.70
N THR A 157 -9.57 -22.67 -30.68
CA THR A 157 -10.92 -23.25 -30.72
C THR A 157 -11.65 -23.28 -29.39
N ASP A 158 -10.99 -22.97 -28.28
CA ASP A 158 -11.56 -23.14 -26.93
C ASP A 158 -12.37 -21.92 -26.43
N TYR A 159 -12.48 -20.86 -27.23
CA TYR A 159 -13.38 -19.73 -26.95
C TYR A 159 -14.74 -19.92 -27.65
N ILE A 160 -15.63 -20.71 -27.05
CA ILE A 160 -17.07 -20.62 -27.36
C ILE A 160 -17.68 -19.59 -26.40
N PHE A 161 -18.06 -18.43 -26.95
CA PHE A 161 -18.88 -17.43 -26.27
C PHE A 161 -20.20 -18.05 -25.79
N ILE A 162 -20.41 -18.08 -24.46
CA ILE A 162 -21.73 -18.00 -23.81
C ILE A 162 -21.59 -17.17 -22.53
#